data_AF-A0A7C7JKA1-F1
#
_entry.id   AF-A0A7C7JKA1-F1
#
_cell.length_a   1.000
_cell.length_b   1.000
_cell.length_c   1.000
_cell.angle_alpha   90.00
_cell.angle_beta   90.00
_cell.angle_gamma   90.00
#
_symmetry.space_group_name_H-M   'P 1'
#
loop_
_entity.id
_entity.type
_entity.pdbx_description
1 polymer ?
#
loop_
_entity_poly.entity_id
_entity_poly.type
_entity_poly.pdbx_seq_one_letter_code
_entity_poly.pdbx_strand_id
1 'polypeptide(L)'
;MANLLLLKNLLPDLYKVMGTPSRVLIISPFKTPFGYLEAIVEEENDKFIIENDALPGQFELLDLSDVLKRVKDFSLLPIKVEDEKIFVEIPKEGNHYDLIKLAKTIDSFIKDLYDFVRNILYIEEVKRKLGGIDALIFRLESLKEEEKEKKKEKAEKLKFEIIDLYSEIKNLLVDIEKLVQSGNYLEADKKLNEAIQKLGLLDHLRDEYKKLTGKSIYEFHTEVLRNNLFALKEEIKEV
;
A
#
# COMPACT_ATOMS: atom_id res chain seq x y z
N MET A 1 4.20 -22.55 29.18
CA MET A 1 3.75 -21.72 28.06
C MET A 1 4.98 -21.02 27.50
N ALA A 2 5.37 -21.38 26.29
CA ALA A 2 6.54 -20.82 25.64
C ALA A 2 6.15 -19.49 24.98
N ASN A 3 6.93 -18.42 25.18
CA ASN A 3 6.65 -17.17 24.49
C ASN A 3 7.15 -17.24 23.04
N LEU A 4 6.26 -17.56 22.10
CA LEU A 4 6.60 -17.72 20.68
C LEU A 4 7.16 -16.46 20.03
N LEU A 5 6.91 -15.26 20.59
CA LEU A 5 7.52 -14.02 20.07
C LEU A 5 9.05 -14.02 20.19
N LEU A 6 9.62 -14.86 21.07
CA LEU A 6 11.07 -15.03 21.19
C LEU A 6 11.68 -15.71 19.97
N LEU A 7 10.88 -16.35 19.11
CA LEU A 7 11.36 -16.92 17.83
C LEU A 7 11.99 -15.84 16.94
N LYS A 8 11.60 -14.56 17.08
CA LYS A 8 12.23 -13.44 16.38
C LYS A 8 13.75 -13.35 16.63
N ASN A 9 14.21 -13.77 17.81
CA ASN A 9 15.63 -13.72 18.18
C ASN A 9 16.39 -15.00 17.79
N LEU A 10 15.68 -16.05 17.39
CA LEU A 10 16.25 -17.36 17.08
C LEU A 10 16.24 -17.68 15.58
N LEU A 11 15.32 -17.06 14.82
CA LEU A 11 15.25 -17.16 13.37
C LEU A 11 16.23 -16.18 12.72
N PRO A 12 16.62 -16.42 11.45
CA PRO A 12 17.47 -15.48 10.72
C PRO A 12 16.84 -14.09 10.61
N ASP A 13 17.66 -13.03 10.67
CA ASP A 13 17.22 -11.63 10.75
C ASP A 13 16.25 -11.18 9.64
N LEU A 14 16.25 -11.88 8.52
CA LEU A 14 15.40 -11.57 7.36
C LEU A 14 13.95 -12.03 7.54
N TYR A 15 13.68 -12.92 8.50
CA TYR A 15 12.32 -13.40 8.77
C TYR A 15 11.55 -12.37 9.59
N LYS A 16 10.29 -12.15 9.23
CA LYS A 16 9.38 -11.32 10.03
C LYS A 16 8.54 -12.22 10.91
N VAL A 17 8.53 -11.95 12.22
CA VAL A 17 7.70 -12.66 13.20
C VAL A 17 6.69 -11.69 13.78
N MET A 18 5.40 -12.03 13.71
CA MET A 18 4.30 -11.19 14.18
C MET A 18 3.24 -12.06 14.85
N GLY A 19 2.47 -11.52 15.81
CA GLY A 19 1.35 -12.23 16.42
C GLY A 19 1.33 -12.13 17.94
N THR A 20 0.95 -13.23 18.60
CA THR A 20 0.75 -13.34 20.04
C THR A 20 1.75 -14.33 20.65
N PRO A 21 1.94 -14.35 21.99
CA PRO A 21 2.82 -15.30 22.64
C PRO A 21 2.49 -16.78 22.38
N SER A 22 1.23 -17.14 22.10
CA SER A 22 0.77 -18.52 21.84
C SER A 22 0.61 -18.86 20.36
N ARG A 23 0.56 -17.85 19.48
CA ARG A 23 0.39 -18.04 18.04
C ARG A 23 1.09 -16.94 17.27
N VAL A 24 2.02 -17.30 16.39
CA VAL A 24 2.79 -16.35 15.57
C VAL A 24 2.71 -16.69 14.09
N LEU A 25 2.66 -15.66 13.26
CA LEU A 25 2.88 -15.71 11.83
C LEU A 25 4.35 -15.39 11.55
N ILE A 26 4.99 -16.21 10.73
CA ILE A 26 6.39 -16.11 10.33
C ILE A 26 6.43 -15.96 8.83
N ILE A 27 6.90 -14.82 8.33
CA ILE A 27 7.02 -14.53 6.91
C ILE A 27 8.48 -14.64 6.51
N SER A 28 8.77 -15.54 5.57
CA SER A 28 10.11 -15.77 5.03
C SER A 28 10.53 -14.67 4.04
N PRO A 29 11.84 -14.51 3.80
CA PRO A 29 12.33 -13.67 2.71
C PRO A 29 12.15 -14.30 1.32
N PHE A 30 11.73 -15.57 1.23
CA PHE A 30 11.64 -16.30 -0.03
C PHE A 30 10.37 -15.90 -0.78
N LYS A 31 10.55 -15.21 -1.91
CA LYS A 31 9.48 -14.84 -2.82
C LYS A 31 9.28 -15.93 -3.87
N THR A 32 8.04 -16.36 -4.06
CA THR A 32 7.60 -17.29 -5.09
C THR A 32 6.52 -16.63 -5.98
N PRO A 33 6.12 -17.23 -7.10
CA PRO A 33 4.95 -16.76 -7.87
C PRO A 33 3.66 -16.72 -7.06
N PHE A 34 3.63 -17.46 -5.95
CA PHE A 34 2.54 -17.53 -4.98
C PHE A 34 2.68 -16.50 -3.83
N GLY A 35 3.67 -15.60 -3.91
CA GLY A 35 3.97 -14.62 -2.86
C GLY A 35 5.07 -15.09 -1.91
N TYR A 36 5.15 -14.46 -0.74
CA TYR A 36 6.10 -14.86 0.29
C TYR A 36 5.62 -16.12 0.99
N LEU A 37 6.54 -17.05 1.25
CA LEU A 37 6.21 -18.22 2.05
C LEU A 37 6.06 -17.83 3.50
N GLU A 38 5.02 -18.35 4.13
CA GLU A 38 4.69 -18.07 5.51
C GLU A 38 4.43 -19.35 6.30
N ALA A 39 4.59 -19.27 7.61
CA ALA A 39 4.26 -20.33 8.54
C ALA A 39 3.54 -19.74 9.76
N ILE A 40 2.39 -20.31 10.07
CA ILE A 40 1.68 -20.08 11.32
C ILE A 40 2.20 -21.11 12.32
N VAL A 41 2.62 -20.64 13.49
CA VAL A 41 3.10 -21.48 14.57
C VAL A 41 2.16 -21.31 15.76
N GLU A 42 1.59 -22.41 16.22
CA GLU A 42 0.66 -22.43 17.34
C GLU A 42 1.15 -23.38 18.44
N GLU A 43 1.07 -22.92 19.69
CA GLU A 43 1.37 -23.71 20.87
C GLU A 43 0.10 -24.44 21.35
N GLU A 44 0.08 -25.77 21.24
CA GLU A 44 -0.94 -26.63 21.88
C GLU A 44 -0.41 -27.21 23.20
N ASN A 45 -1.19 -28.01 23.94
CA ASN A 45 -0.79 -28.46 25.28
C ASN A 45 0.53 -29.25 25.30
N ASP A 46 0.71 -30.20 24.39
CA ASP A 46 1.81 -31.17 24.34
C ASP A 46 2.70 -31.05 23.09
N LYS A 47 2.35 -30.18 22.15
CA LYS A 47 3.07 -30.01 20.87
C LYS A 47 3.05 -28.57 20.37
N PHE A 48 3.91 -28.28 19.40
CA PHE A 48 3.83 -27.12 18.53
C PHE A 48 3.36 -27.57 17.16
N ILE A 49 2.47 -26.80 16.56
CA ILE A 49 2.05 -26.98 15.17
C ILE A 49 2.68 -25.87 14.35
N ILE A 50 3.33 -26.23 13.25
CA ILE A 50 3.78 -25.32 12.21
C ILE A 50 2.94 -25.62 10.98
N GLU A 51 2.19 -24.65 10.47
CA GLU A 51 1.33 -24.84 9.31
C GLU A 51 1.41 -23.70 8.31
N ASN A 52 1.12 -24.00 7.04
CA ASN A 52 0.90 -23.06 5.96
C ASN A 52 -0.46 -23.40 5.34
N ASP A 53 -1.40 -22.48 5.48
CA ASP A 53 -2.77 -22.53 4.94
C ASP A 53 -2.91 -21.71 3.65
N ALA A 54 -2.04 -20.72 3.44
CA ALA A 54 -2.07 -19.87 2.25
C ALA A 54 -1.76 -20.61 0.94
N LEU A 55 -0.76 -21.51 0.93
CA LEU A 55 -0.34 -22.19 -0.31
C LEU A 55 -1.43 -23.13 -0.84
N PRO A 56 -2.09 -23.98 -0.02
CA PRO A 56 -3.25 -24.76 -0.46
C PRO A 56 -4.37 -23.89 -1.04
N GLY A 57 -4.76 -22.82 -0.35
CA GLY A 57 -5.81 -21.91 -0.83
C GLY A 57 -5.45 -21.26 -2.18
N GLN A 58 -4.17 -20.94 -2.41
CA GLN A 58 -3.72 -20.42 -3.69
C GLN A 58 -3.75 -21.49 -4.80
N PHE A 59 -3.42 -22.74 -4.50
CA PHE A 59 -3.54 -23.84 -5.46
C PHE A 59 -5.00 -24.10 -5.82
N GLU A 60 -5.91 -24.00 -4.86
CA GLU A 60 -7.35 -24.10 -5.08
C GLU A 60 -7.86 -23.00 -6.00
N LEU A 61 -7.48 -21.73 -5.74
CA LEU A 61 -7.83 -20.60 -6.60
C LEU A 61 -7.36 -20.75 -8.05
N LEU A 62 -6.28 -21.49 -8.27
CA LEU A 62 -5.73 -21.76 -9.61
C LEU A 62 -6.25 -23.02 -10.27
N ASP A 63 -7.14 -23.75 -9.59
CA ASP A 63 -7.64 -25.05 -10.03
C ASP A 63 -6.46 -26.02 -10.23
N LEU A 64 -5.55 -26.03 -9.26
CA LEU A 64 -4.32 -26.84 -9.19
C LEU A 64 -4.29 -27.76 -7.96
N SER A 65 -5.40 -27.89 -7.22
CA SER A 65 -5.48 -28.73 -6.01
C SER A 65 -5.04 -30.18 -6.26
N ASP A 66 -5.38 -30.73 -7.43
CA ASP A 66 -4.97 -32.08 -7.83
C ASP A 66 -3.46 -32.21 -8.10
N VAL A 67 -2.79 -31.12 -8.48
CA VAL A 67 -1.32 -31.09 -8.56
C VAL A 67 -0.72 -31.18 -7.17
N LEU A 68 -1.26 -30.42 -6.20
CA LEU A 68 -0.79 -30.45 -4.82
C LEU A 68 -0.91 -31.87 -4.22
N LYS A 69 -2.03 -32.54 -4.46
CA LYS A 69 -2.27 -33.94 -4.04
C LYS A 69 -1.30 -34.92 -4.69
N ARG A 70 -1.03 -34.79 -6.00
CA ARG A 70 -0.09 -35.66 -6.71
C ARG A 70 1.34 -35.49 -6.20
N VAL A 71 1.78 -34.27 -5.93
CA VAL A 71 3.17 -33.99 -5.55
C VAL A 71 3.44 -34.29 -4.08
N LYS A 72 2.41 -34.26 -3.23
CA LYS A 72 2.46 -34.75 -1.84
C LYS A 72 3.15 -36.12 -1.73
N ASP A 73 2.83 -37.04 -2.64
CA ASP A 73 3.36 -38.41 -2.63
C ASP A 73 4.83 -38.51 -3.08
N PHE A 74 5.36 -37.48 -3.74
CA PHE A 74 6.76 -37.42 -4.22
C PHE A 74 7.67 -36.59 -3.31
N SER A 75 7.13 -35.87 -2.34
CA SER A 75 7.92 -35.07 -1.40
C SER A 75 8.48 -35.98 -0.30
N LEU A 76 9.80 -36.17 -0.27
CA LEU A 76 10.53 -36.81 0.84
C LEU A 76 10.57 -35.95 2.12
N LEU A 77 9.79 -34.87 2.15
CA LEU A 77 9.80 -33.88 3.21
C LEU A 77 8.96 -34.39 4.39
N PRO A 78 9.30 -34.05 5.65
CA PRO A 78 8.53 -34.43 6.84
C PRO A 78 7.19 -33.68 6.97
N ILE A 79 6.67 -33.17 5.85
CA ILE A 79 5.53 -32.28 5.75
C ILE A 79 4.27 -33.10 5.47
N LYS A 80 3.23 -32.87 6.26
CA LYS A 80 1.89 -33.43 6.01
C LYS A 80 1.08 -32.43 5.18
N VAL A 81 0.50 -32.88 4.07
CA VAL A 81 -0.40 -32.05 3.24
C VAL A 81 -1.82 -32.57 3.41
N GLU A 82 -2.71 -31.76 3.97
CA GLU A 82 -4.15 -31.96 4.00
C GLU A 82 -4.83 -31.02 2.98
N ASP A 83 -6.13 -31.22 2.72
CA ASP A 83 -6.86 -30.46 1.69
C ASP A 83 -6.77 -28.93 1.91
N GLU A 84 -6.70 -28.48 3.17
CA GLU A 84 -6.73 -27.05 3.53
C GLU A 84 -5.40 -26.52 4.08
N LYS A 85 -4.42 -27.39 4.39
CA LYS A 85 -3.20 -26.97 5.05
C LYS A 85 -2.01 -27.90 4.85
N ILE A 86 -0.83 -27.32 4.93
CA ILE A 86 0.46 -28.02 4.93
C ILE A 86 1.08 -27.85 6.30
N PHE A 87 1.40 -28.92 7.03
CA PHE A 87 1.82 -28.79 8.43
C PHE A 87 2.85 -29.82 8.91
N VAL A 88 3.52 -29.47 10.01
CA VAL A 88 4.44 -30.31 10.78
C VAL A 88 4.12 -30.15 12.26
N GLU A 89 4.16 -31.26 12.99
CA GLU A 89 3.95 -31.31 14.44
C GLU A 89 5.26 -31.60 15.16
N ILE A 90 5.53 -30.87 16.24
CA ILE A 90 6.73 -31.04 17.06
C ILE A 90 6.31 -31.30 18.50
N PRO A 91 6.63 -32.46 19.09
CA PRO A 91 6.32 -32.71 20.49
C PRO A 91 7.14 -31.80 21.41
N LYS A 92 6.53 -31.32 22.49
CA LYS A 92 7.18 -30.55 23.54
C LYS A 92 7.95 -31.47 24.47
N GLU A 93 9.20 -31.11 24.78
CA GLU A 93 10.01 -31.81 25.77
C GLU A 93 9.99 -31.11 27.14
N GLY A 94 9.38 -29.92 27.23
CA GLY A 94 9.24 -29.15 28.46
C GLY A 94 10.54 -28.48 28.91
N ASN A 95 11.50 -28.33 28.00
CA ASN A 95 12.83 -27.83 28.30
C ASN A 95 13.17 -26.58 27.46
N HIS A 96 14.25 -25.89 27.82
CA HIS A 96 14.67 -24.65 27.17
C HIS A 96 15.14 -24.84 25.70
N TYR A 97 15.38 -26.09 25.26
CA TYR A 97 15.72 -26.39 23.88
C TYR A 97 14.48 -26.45 22.97
N ASP A 98 13.26 -26.50 23.52
CA ASP A 98 12.02 -26.56 22.73
C ASP A 98 11.92 -25.40 21.72
N LEU A 99 12.24 -24.17 22.14
CA LEU A 99 12.22 -22.99 21.25
C LEU A 99 13.32 -23.03 20.18
N ILE A 100 14.50 -23.59 20.52
CA ILE A 100 15.62 -23.73 19.57
C ILE A 100 15.28 -24.80 18.52
N LYS A 101 14.72 -25.92 18.96
CA LYS A 101 14.24 -27.01 18.10
C LYS A 101 13.14 -26.48 17.18
N LEU A 102 12.17 -25.76 17.75
CA LEU A 102 11.09 -25.12 17.01
C LEU A 102 11.61 -24.15 15.94
N ALA A 103 12.53 -23.24 16.29
CA ALA A 103 13.14 -22.32 15.32
C ALA A 103 13.83 -23.04 14.16
N LYS A 104 14.59 -24.11 14.44
CA LYS A 104 15.24 -24.93 13.40
C LYS A 104 14.21 -25.63 12.50
N THR A 105 13.15 -26.16 13.08
CA THR A 105 12.10 -26.82 12.30
C THR A 105 11.30 -25.84 11.47
N ILE A 106 11.05 -24.61 11.96
CA ILE A 106 10.41 -23.54 11.17
C ILE A 106 11.26 -23.19 9.96
N ASP A 107 12.57 -22.97 10.14
CA ASP A 107 13.47 -22.64 9.03
C ASP A 107 13.56 -23.79 8.02
N SER A 108 13.61 -25.05 8.48
CA SER A 108 13.54 -26.23 7.60
C SER A 108 12.21 -26.28 6.86
N PHE A 109 11.09 -26.17 7.57
CA PHE A 109 9.74 -26.23 6.99
C PHE A 109 9.56 -25.20 5.87
N ILE A 110 10.02 -23.97 6.08
CA ILE A 110 9.92 -22.90 5.08
C ILE A 110 10.83 -23.17 3.87
N LYS A 111 12.06 -23.69 4.08
CA LYS A 111 12.97 -24.07 2.99
C LYS A 111 12.41 -25.24 2.18
N ASP A 112 11.86 -26.22 2.87
CA ASP A 112 11.21 -27.39 2.31
C ASP A 112 9.99 -26.98 1.47
N LEU A 113 9.17 -26.05 1.97
CA LEU A 113 8.09 -25.42 1.20
C LEU A 113 8.61 -24.66 -0.04
N TYR A 114 9.74 -23.96 0.08
CA TYR A 114 10.32 -23.23 -1.05
C TYR A 114 10.80 -24.18 -2.14
N ASP A 115 11.53 -25.23 -1.78
CA ASP A 115 11.98 -26.24 -2.73
C ASP A 115 10.79 -26.99 -3.35
N PHE A 116 9.75 -27.28 -2.55
CA PHE A 116 8.50 -27.85 -3.05
C PHE A 116 7.84 -26.95 -4.10
N VAL A 117 7.62 -25.68 -3.80
CA VAL A 117 7.04 -24.72 -4.75
C VAL A 117 7.89 -24.62 -6.00
N ARG A 118 9.21 -24.49 -5.87
CA ARG A 118 10.14 -24.42 -7.01
C ARG A 118 10.01 -25.67 -7.90
N ASN A 119 9.90 -26.85 -7.31
CA ASN A 119 9.77 -28.10 -8.06
C ASN A 119 8.43 -28.18 -8.78
N ILE A 120 7.34 -27.72 -8.15
CA ILE A 120 6.02 -27.70 -8.77
C ILE A 120 5.94 -26.74 -9.97
N LEU A 121 6.71 -25.65 -9.98
CA LEU A 121 6.78 -24.73 -11.14
C LEU A 121 7.25 -25.41 -12.44
N TYR A 122 7.94 -26.56 -12.36
CA TYR A 122 8.35 -27.31 -13.54
C TYR A 122 7.22 -28.15 -14.15
N ILE A 123 6.09 -28.32 -13.45
CA ILE A 123 4.92 -29.02 -13.97
C ILE A 123 4.24 -28.11 -15.01
N GLU A 124 4.09 -28.61 -16.24
CA GLU A 124 3.57 -27.80 -17.37
C GLU A 124 2.20 -27.17 -17.08
N GLU A 125 1.32 -27.90 -16.40
CA GLU A 125 0.00 -27.44 -15.97
C GLU A 125 0.10 -26.17 -15.10
N VAL A 126 1.01 -26.19 -14.12
CA VAL A 126 1.27 -25.07 -13.21
C VAL A 126 1.92 -23.92 -13.96
N LYS A 127 2.93 -24.20 -14.77
CA LYS A 127 3.64 -23.20 -15.58
C LYS A 127 2.67 -22.47 -16.53
N ARG A 128 1.71 -23.18 -17.12
CA ARG A 128 0.70 -22.61 -18.01
C ARG A 128 -0.27 -21.69 -17.26
N LYS A 129 -0.73 -22.10 -16.07
CA LYS A 129 -1.61 -21.29 -15.22
C LYS A 129 -0.89 -20.05 -14.69
N LEU A 130 0.33 -20.21 -14.19
CA LEU A 130 1.15 -19.10 -13.67
C LEU A 130 1.66 -18.16 -14.77
N GLY A 131 2.00 -18.66 -15.96
CA GLY A 131 2.40 -17.81 -17.08
C GLY A 131 1.29 -16.86 -17.54
N GLY A 132 0.02 -17.23 -17.36
CA GLY A 132 -1.11 -16.30 -17.55
C GLY A 132 -1.22 -15.25 -16.43
N ILE A 133 -0.77 -15.57 -15.23
CA ILE A 133 -0.87 -14.73 -14.03
C ILE A 133 0.30 -13.77 -13.92
N ASP A 134 1.54 -14.17 -14.23
CA ASP A 134 2.70 -13.27 -14.28
C ASP A 134 2.47 -12.15 -15.30
N ALA A 135 1.84 -12.47 -16.44
CA ALA A 135 1.40 -11.48 -17.42
C ALA A 135 0.30 -10.55 -16.89
N LEU A 136 -0.63 -11.05 -16.07
CA LEU A 136 -1.68 -10.25 -15.43
C LEU A 136 -1.13 -9.36 -14.30
N ILE A 137 -0.20 -9.86 -13.48
CA ILE A 137 0.46 -9.12 -12.41
C ILE A 137 1.32 -8.02 -13.02
N PHE A 138 2.14 -8.33 -14.03
CA PHE A 138 2.93 -7.31 -14.73
C PHE A 138 2.05 -6.25 -15.38
N ARG A 139 0.93 -6.65 -16.00
CA ARG A 139 -0.06 -5.71 -16.56
C ARG A 139 -0.75 -4.87 -15.49
N LEU A 140 -1.01 -5.42 -14.32
CA LEU A 140 -1.58 -4.68 -13.18
C LEU A 140 -0.56 -3.71 -12.58
N GLU A 141 0.72 -4.11 -12.47
CA GLU A 141 1.82 -3.25 -12.02
C GLU A 141 2.04 -2.10 -13.01
N SER A 142 2.07 -2.38 -14.32
CA SER A 142 2.21 -1.35 -15.35
C SER A 142 1.03 -0.38 -15.35
N LEU A 143 -0.21 -0.87 -15.19
CA LEU A 143 -1.39 -0.02 -15.07
C LEU A 143 -1.35 0.86 -13.80
N LYS A 144 -0.86 0.33 -12.67
CA LYS A 144 -0.67 1.11 -11.44
C LYS A 144 0.40 2.19 -11.62
N GLU A 145 1.49 1.90 -12.32
CA GLU A 145 2.53 2.88 -12.65
C GLU A 145 1.98 3.97 -13.58
N GLU A 146 1.28 3.60 -14.65
CA GLU A 146 0.62 4.55 -15.56
C GLU A 146 -0.39 5.44 -14.82
N GLU A 147 -1.21 4.88 -13.92
CA GLU A 147 -2.13 5.67 -13.11
C GLU A 147 -1.40 6.63 -12.17
N LYS A 148 -0.27 6.20 -11.61
CA LYS A 148 0.55 7.02 -10.72
C LYS A 148 1.20 8.18 -11.49
N GLU A 149 1.71 7.92 -12.70
CA GLU A 149 2.24 8.95 -13.58
C GLU A 149 1.15 9.93 -14.01
N LYS A 150 0.00 9.45 -14.48
CA LYS A 150 -1.15 10.31 -14.83
C LYS A 150 -1.61 11.19 -13.66
N LYS A 151 -1.66 10.63 -12.44
CA LYS A 151 -1.97 11.41 -11.23
C LYS A 151 -0.89 12.47 -10.98
N LYS A 152 0.39 12.13 -11.12
CA LYS A 152 1.49 13.07 -10.92
C LYS A 152 1.46 14.22 -11.95
N GLU A 153 1.27 13.90 -13.22
CA GLU A 153 1.13 14.90 -14.29
C GLU A 153 -0.08 15.82 -14.05
N LYS A 154 -1.23 15.25 -13.66
CA LYS A 154 -2.41 16.05 -13.31
C LYS A 154 -2.15 16.95 -12.10
N ALA A 155 -1.42 16.47 -11.08
CA ALA A 155 -1.03 17.26 -9.92
C ALA A 155 -0.13 18.44 -10.30
N GLU A 156 0.86 18.19 -11.16
CA GLU A 156 1.80 19.21 -11.63
C GLU A 156 1.06 20.28 -12.46
N LYS A 157 0.17 19.86 -13.36
CA LYS A 157 -0.64 20.79 -14.15
C LYS A 157 -1.52 21.67 -13.25
N LEU A 158 -2.25 21.07 -12.30
CA LEU A 158 -3.05 21.81 -11.32
C LEU A 158 -2.19 22.79 -10.51
N LYS A 159 -0.99 22.39 -10.11
CA LYS A 159 -0.06 23.26 -9.38
C LYS A 159 0.32 24.49 -10.19
N PHE A 160 0.63 24.35 -11.47
CA PHE A 160 0.94 25.49 -12.34
C PHE A 160 -0.28 26.40 -12.53
N GLU A 161 -1.46 25.83 -12.81
CA GLU A 161 -2.70 26.60 -12.95
C GLU A 161 -3.04 27.41 -11.67
N ILE A 162 -2.83 26.82 -10.48
CA ILE A 162 -2.99 27.49 -9.19
C ILE A 162 -2.01 28.68 -9.05
N ILE A 163 -0.74 28.49 -9.42
CA ILE A 163 0.29 29.54 -9.33
C ILE A 163 -0.03 30.71 -10.26
N ASP A 164 -0.43 30.40 -11.50
CA ASP A 164 -0.78 31.40 -12.50
C ASP A 164 -2.00 32.20 -12.06
N LEU A 165 -3.06 31.51 -11.65
CA LEU A 165 -4.31 32.13 -11.21
C LEU A 165 -4.13 32.98 -9.95
N TYR A 166 -3.31 32.53 -8.99
CA TYR A 166 -2.92 33.34 -7.83
C TYR A 166 -2.20 34.63 -8.24
N SER A 167 -1.29 34.53 -9.22
CA SER A 167 -0.54 35.69 -9.73
C SER A 167 -1.44 36.68 -10.46
N GLU A 168 -2.40 36.19 -11.24
CA GLU A 168 -3.42 37.02 -11.90
C GLU A 168 -4.28 37.79 -10.88
N ILE A 169 -4.77 37.13 -9.84
CA ILE A 169 -5.58 37.77 -8.79
C ILE A 169 -4.77 38.86 -8.09
N LYS A 170 -3.49 38.58 -7.79
CA LYS A 170 -2.60 39.57 -7.17
C LYS A 170 -2.41 40.80 -8.07
N ASN A 171 -2.26 40.62 -9.37
CA ASN A 171 -2.14 41.74 -10.31
C ASN A 171 -3.43 42.54 -10.39
N LEU A 172 -4.58 41.87 -10.41
CA LEU A 172 -5.89 42.54 -10.37
C LEU A 172 -6.04 43.37 -9.08
N LEU A 173 -5.60 42.84 -7.93
CA LEU A 173 -5.64 43.56 -6.65
C LEU A 173 -4.90 44.90 -6.73
N VAL A 174 -3.68 44.89 -7.28
CA VAL A 174 -2.86 46.11 -7.46
C VAL A 174 -3.53 47.11 -8.41
N ASP A 175 -4.18 46.62 -9.46
CA ASP A 175 -4.91 47.47 -10.40
C ASP A 175 -6.16 48.10 -9.76
N ILE A 176 -6.90 47.34 -8.95
CA ILE A 176 -8.08 47.81 -8.22
C ILE A 176 -7.66 48.92 -7.26
N GLU A 177 -6.60 48.72 -6.48
CA GLU A 177 -6.09 49.73 -5.55
C GLU A 177 -5.75 51.06 -6.25
N LYS A 178 -5.11 51.01 -7.42
CA LYS A 178 -4.81 52.22 -8.21
C LYS A 178 -6.07 52.92 -8.73
N LEU A 179 -7.08 52.15 -9.16
CA LEU A 179 -8.34 52.70 -9.63
C LEU A 179 -9.12 53.37 -8.50
N VAL A 180 -9.11 52.78 -7.31
CA VAL A 180 -9.71 53.38 -6.10
C VAL A 180 -8.99 54.69 -5.75
N GLN A 181 -7.65 54.70 -5.72
CA GLN A 181 -6.87 55.91 -5.43
C GLN A 181 -7.10 57.05 -6.44
N SER A 182 -7.42 56.72 -7.69
CA SER A 182 -7.71 57.71 -8.74
C SER A 182 -9.20 58.10 -8.81
N GLY A 183 -10.04 57.56 -7.93
CA GLY A 183 -11.48 57.84 -7.87
C GLY A 183 -12.29 57.18 -8.99
N ASN A 184 -11.72 56.23 -9.74
CA ASN A 184 -12.43 55.50 -10.80
C ASN A 184 -13.10 54.23 -10.24
N TYR A 185 -14.09 54.43 -9.36
CA TYR A 185 -14.76 53.34 -8.63
C TYR A 185 -15.53 52.36 -9.53
N LEU A 186 -16.09 52.83 -10.65
CA LEU A 186 -16.87 51.99 -11.54
C LEU A 186 -16.01 50.95 -12.28
N GLU A 187 -14.78 51.31 -12.63
CA GLU A 187 -13.84 50.37 -13.25
C GLU A 187 -13.16 49.48 -12.19
N ALA A 188 -12.94 50.02 -10.98
CA ALA A 188 -12.46 49.25 -9.84
C ALA A 188 -13.43 48.11 -9.48
N ASP A 189 -14.74 48.38 -9.42
CA ASP A 189 -15.77 47.37 -9.10
C ASP A 189 -15.81 46.24 -10.14
N LYS A 190 -15.66 46.56 -11.44
CA LYS A 190 -15.61 45.54 -12.50
C LYS A 190 -14.42 44.60 -12.32
N LYS A 191 -13.21 45.14 -12.10
CA LYS A 191 -12.00 44.34 -11.87
C LYS A 191 -12.07 43.57 -10.55
N LEU A 192 -12.71 44.13 -9.53
CA LEU A 192 -12.92 43.46 -8.26
C LEU A 192 -13.81 42.23 -8.39
N ASN A 193 -14.92 42.35 -9.13
CA ASN A 193 -15.80 41.21 -9.39
C ASN A 193 -15.08 40.12 -10.21
N GLU A 194 -14.23 40.49 -11.17
CA GLU A 194 -13.35 39.55 -11.89
C GLU A 194 -12.39 38.82 -10.93
N ALA A 195 -11.72 39.55 -10.03
CA ALA A 195 -10.80 38.96 -9.06
C ALA A 195 -11.49 37.99 -8.08
N ILE A 196 -12.72 38.30 -7.65
CA ILE A 196 -13.53 37.42 -6.79
C ILE A 196 -13.93 36.13 -7.54
N GLN A 197 -14.31 36.22 -8.82
CA GLN A 197 -14.60 35.03 -9.63
C GLN A 197 -13.37 34.14 -9.78
N LYS A 198 -12.20 34.73 -10.07
CA LYS A 198 -10.93 34.00 -10.15
C LYS A 198 -10.53 33.37 -8.81
N LEU A 199 -10.80 34.02 -7.68
CA LEU A 199 -10.59 33.45 -6.35
C LEU A 199 -11.43 32.18 -6.14
N GLY A 200 -12.68 32.16 -6.60
CA GLY A 200 -13.52 30.96 -6.54
C GLY A 200 -12.98 29.79 -7.37
N LEU A 201 -12.45 30.08 -8.56
CA LEU A 201 -11.76 29.08 -9.38
C LEU A 201 -10.48 28.58 -8.70
N LEU A 202 -9.72 29.47 -8.06
CA LEU A 202 -8.51 29.13 -7.32
C LEU A 202 -8.82 28.16 -6.18
N ASP A 203 -9.87 28.41 -5.40
CA ASP A 203 -10.29 27.51 -4.33
C ASP A 203 -10.68 26.12 -4.86
N HIS A 204 -11.43 26.06 -5.97
CA HIS A 204 -11.78 24.79 -6.60
C HIS A 204 -10.55 23.98 -7.04
N LEU A 205 -9.60 24.62 -7.72
CA LEU A 205 -8.37 23.95 -8.18
C LEU A 205 -7.51 23.48 -7.00
N ARG A 206 -7.45 24.25 -5.92
CA ARG A 206 -6.74 23.88 -4.68
C ARG A 206 -7.38 22.66 -4.00
N ASP A 207 -8.71 22.58 -3.98
CA ASP A 207 -9.42 21.41 -3.46
C ASP A 207 -9.20 20.16 -4.31
N GLU A 208 -9.19 20.29 -5.63
CA GLU A 208 -8.83 19.18 -6.52
C GLU A 208 -7.39 18.69 -6.27
N TYR A 209 -6.45 19.63 -6.15
CA TYR A 209 -5.06 19.30 -5.85
C TYR A 209 -4.92 18.58 -4.50
N LYS A 210 -5.65 19.01 -3.47
CA LYS A 210 -5.67 18.39 -2.15
C LYS A 210 -6.27 16.98 -2.19
N LYS A 211 -7.37 16.77 -2.93
CA LYS A 211 -7.97 15.43 -3.13
C LYS A 211 -6.99 14.48 -3.82
N LEU A 212 -6.18 15.00 -4.74
CA LEU A 212 -5.28 14.19 -5.54
C LEU A 212 -3.94 13.89 -4.85
N THR A 213 -3.43 14.81 -4.02
CA THR A 213 -2.09 14.69 -3.41
C THR A 213 -2.09 14.55 -1.88
N GLY A 214 -3.22 14.83 -1.22
CA GLY A 214 -3.33 14.92 0.24
C GLY A 214 -2.69 16.19 0.85
N LYS A 215 -2.17 17.11 0.03
CA LYS A 215 -1.45 18.31 0.50
C LYS A 215 -2.21 19.58 0.17
N SER A 216 -2.25 20.54 1.10
CA SER A 216 -2.73 21.89 0.82
C SER A 216 -1.61 22.76 0.23
N ILE A 217 -1.99 23.73 -0.61
CA ILE A 217 -1.09 24.72 -1.19
C ILE A 217 -1.71 26.11 -1.02
N TYR A 218 -0.89 27.14 -0.78
CA TYR A 218 -1.30 28.55 -0.67
C TYR A 218 -2.47 28.86 0.28
N GLU A 219 -2.64 28.08 1.36
CA GLU A 219 -3.76 28.23 2.31
C GLU A 219 -3.82 29.62 2.94
N PHE A 220 -2.75 30.01 3.64
CA PHE A 220 -2.62 31.34 4.21
C PHE A 220 -2.69 32.47 3.16
N HIS A 221 -2.04 32.29 2.01
CA HIS A 221 -1.96 33.33 0.98
C HIS A 221 -3.32 33.60 0.32
N THR A 222 -4.12 32.56 0.15
CA THR A 222 -5.47 32.67 -0.43
C THR A 222 -6.42 33.32 0.56
N GLU A 223 -6.27 33.05 1.86
CA GLU A 223 -7.01 33.76 2.91
C GLU A 223 -6.70 35.25 2.93
N VAL A 224 -5.42 35.63 2.78
CA VAL A 224 -5.01 37.04 2.67
C VAL A 224 -5.66 37.71 1.45
N LEU A 225 -5.59 37.07 0.26
CA LEU A 225 -6.26 37.59 -0.94
C LEU A 225 -7.77 37.75 -0.74
N ARG A 226 -8.41 36.75 -0.13
CA ARG A 226 -9.84 36.77 0.17
C ARG A 226 -10.19 37.97 1.04
N ASN A 227 -9.50 38.13 2.16
CA ASN A 227 -9.77 39.23 3.08
C ASN A 227 -9.59 40.60 2.41
N ASN A 228 -8.53 40.78 1.63
CA ASN A 228 -8.26 42.03 0.93
C ASN A 228 -9.34 42.36 -0.11
N LEU A 229 -9.74 41.37 -0.92
CA LEU A 229 -10.79 41.56 -1.94
C LEU A 229 -12.14 41.91 -1.31
N PHE A 230 -12.51 41.25 -0.20
CA PHE A 230 -13.76 41.56 0.49
C PHE A 230 -13.71 42.90 1.22
N ALA A 231 -12.57 43.32 1.76
CA ALA A 231 -12.40 44.65 2.33
C ALA A 231 -12.59 45.75 1.26
N LEU A 232 -11.93 45.60 0.10
CA LEU A 232 -12.10 46.52 -1.03
C LEU A 232 -13.56 46.57 -1.54
N LYS A 233 -14.28 45.45 -1.46
CA LYS A 233 -15.69 45.39 -1.84
C LYS A 233 -16.59 46.24 -0.97
N GLU A 234 -16.33 46.25 0.33
CA GLU A 234 -17.11 47.07 1.26
C GLU A 234 -16.75 48.56 1.06
N GLU A 235 -15.48 48.89 0.89
CA GLU A 235 -15.02 50.26 0.63
C GLU A 235 -15.63 50.86 -0.65
N ILE A 236 -15.67 50.11 -1.76
CA ILE A 236 -16.23 50.59 -3.03
C ILE A 236 -17.76 50.75 -2.97
N LYS A 237 -18.47 50.01 -2.12
CA LYS A 237 -19.93 50.14 -1.94
C LYS A 237 -20.35 51.35 -1.12
N GLU A 238 -19.44 51.89 -0.30
CA GLU A 238 -19.71 53.06 0.57
C GLU A 238 -19.58 54.40 -0.18
N VAL A 239 -19.12 54.38 -1.44
CA VAL A 239 -18.93 55.53 -2.34
C VAL A 239 -20.05 55.65 -3.36
#